data_AF-A0A9E3R8D2-F1
#
_entry.id   AF-A0A9E3R8D2-F1
#
_cell.length_a   1.000
_cell.length_b   1.000
_cell.length_c   1.000
_cell.angle_alpha   90.00
_cell.angle_beta   90.00
_cell.angle_gamma   90.00
#
_symmetry.space_group_name_H-M   'P 1'
#
loop_
_entity.id
_entity.type
_entity.pdbx_description
1 polymer ?
#
loop_
_entity_poly.entity_id
_entity_poly.type
_entity_poly.pdbx_seq_one_letter_code
_entity_poly.pdbx_strand_id
1 'polypeptide(L)'
;MKKKTASGRKHNCKNTLEKVQLALDNELTEEEEKQLLDEINNCSYCLEKYEIEQSFKKYLCNKVKRHPCNPQLADQIRNSINNIMDR
;
A
#
# COMPACT_ATOMS: atom_id res chain seq x y z
N MET A 1 -13.72 20.92 -17.99
CA MET A 1 -13.03 21.63 -16.89
C MET A 1 -11.57 21.20 -16.84
N LYS A 2 -10.63 22.15 -16.97
CA LYS A 2 -9.18 21.91 -16.95
C LYS A 2 -8.64 22.12 -15.53
N LYS A 3 -8.16 21.07 -14.85
CA LYS A 3 -7.43 21.22 -13.58
C LYS A 3 -5.93 21.23 -13.86
N LYS A 4 -5.32 22.40 -13.71
CA LYS A 4 -3.87 22.65 -13.71
C LYS A 4 -3.33 22.44 -12.29
N THR A 5 -2.19 21.77 -12.11
CA THR A 5 -1.24 21.94 -10.97
C THR A 5 0.17 21.50 -11.46
N ALA A 6 1.06 22.46 -11.73
CA ALA A 6 2.30 22.78 -10.99
C ALA A 6 3.34 21.62 -10.94
N SER A 7 4.28 21.51 -11.89
CA SER A 7 5.61 22.17 -12.00
C SER A 7 6.74 21.18 -11.63
N GLY A 8 7.55 20.79 -12.63
CA GLY A 8 8.83 20.08 -12.44
C GLY A 8 8.85 18.61 -12.85
N ARG A 9 9.21 18.34 -14.12
CA ARG A 9 9.34 17.00 -14.78
C ARG A 9 8.01 16.26 -14.99
N LYS A 10 7.97 15.44 -16.06
CA LYS A 10 6.80 14.73 -16.61
C LYS A 10 6.30 13.63 -15.67
N HIS A 11 5.82 14.00 -14.48
CA HIS A 11 5.28 13.08 -13.51
C HIS A 11 3.76 13.14 -13.54
N ASN A 12 3.12 12.00 -13.78
CA ASN A 12 1.67 11.91 -13.84
C ASN A 12 1.13 11.61 -12.43
N CYS A 13 0.93 12.65 -11.63
CA CYS A 13 0.50 12.53 -10.23
C CYS A 13 -0.71 11.62 -10.04
N LYS A 14 -1.62 11.59 -11.03
CA LYS A 14 -2.79 10.70 -11.00
C LYS A 14 -2.38 9.22 -10.97
N ASN A 15 -1.48 8.81 -11.86
CA ASN A 15 -1.01 7.43 -11.96
C ASN A 15 -0.22 7.03 -10.71
N THR A 16 0.60 7.95 -10.18
CA THR A 16 1.35 7.71 -8.94
C THR A 16 0.42 7.57 -7.75
N LEU A 17 -0.64 8.38 -7.66
CA LEU A 17 -1.65 8.23 -6.60
C LEU A 17 -2.42 6.91 -6.69
N GLU A 18 -2.71 6.41 -7.89
CA GLU A 18 -3.29 5.07 -8.06
C GLU A 18 -2.32 3.98 -7.57
N LYS A 19 -1.03 4.09 -7.89
CA LYS A 19 0.01 3.20 -7.34
C LYS A 19 0.16 3.32 -5.82
N VAL A 20 -0.03 4.50 -5.23
CA VAL A 20 -0.01 4.69 -3.77
C VAL A 20 -1.07 3.81 -3.08
N GLN A 21 -2.25 3.69 -3.67
CA GLN A 21 -3.30 2.81 -3.11
C GLN A 21 -2.85 1.35 -3.14
N LEU A 22 -2.31 0.89 -4.27
CA LEU A 22 -1.75 -0.47 -4.40
C LEU A 22 -0.61 -0.73 -3.40
N ALA A 23 0.26 0.27 -3.17
CA ALA A 23 1.31 0.19 -2.15
C ALA A 23 0.72 0.02 -0.75
N LEU A 24 -0.32 0.79 -0.44
CA LEU A 24 -1.00 0.73 0.85
C LEU A 24 -1.79 -0.57 1.01
N ASP A 25 -2.20 -1.26 -0.04
CA ASP A 25 -2.83 -2.57 0.04
C ASP A 25 -1.82 -3.74 0.08
N ASN A 26 -0.52 -3.45 -0.04
CA ASN A 26 0.58 -4.42 -0.22
C ASN A 26 0.44 -5.25 -1.52
N GLU A 27 -0.13 -4.66 -2.56
CA GLU A 27 -0.26 -5.27 -3.89
C GLU A 27 0.94 -4.99 -4.81
N LEU A 28 1.90 -4.18 -4.37
CA LEU A 28 3.14 -3.91 -5.10
C LEU A 28 4.26 -4.85 -4.66
N THR A 29 5.12 -5.21 -5.61
CA THR A 29 6.39 -5.87 -5.30
C THR A 29 7.36 -4.88 -4.63
N GLU A 30 8.38 -5.41 -3.92
CA GLU A 30 9.41 -4.57 -3.26
C GLU A 30 10.12 -3.63 -4.25
N GLU A 31 10.33 -4.09 -5.49
CA GLU A 31 10.96 -3.30 -6.55
C GLU A 31 10.07 -2.14 -7.00
N GLU A 32 8.76 -2.39 -7.14
CA GLU A 32 7.79 -1.37 -7.53
C GLU A 32 7.52 -0.36 -6.42
N GLU A 33 7.50 -0.79 -5.16
CA GLU A 33 7.37 0.10 -4.00
C GLU A 33 8.55 1.08 -3.96
N LYS A 34 9.77 0.59 -4.16
CA LYS A 34 10.95 1.44 -4.19
C LYS A 34 10.90 2.47 -5.33
N GLN A 35 10.50 2.03 -6.53
CA GLN A 35 10.31 2.95 -7.66
C GLN A 35 9.25 4.00 -7.36
N LEU A 36 8.13 3.60 -6.76
CA LEU A 36 7.06 4.50 -6.37
C LEU A 36 7.53 5.52 -5.33
N LEU A 37 8.30 5.10 -4.32
CA LEU A 37 8.88 6.01 -3.32
C LEU A 37 9.82 7.02 -3.96
N ASP A 38 10.67 6.60 -4.90
CA ASP A 38 11.49 7.52 -5.69
C ASP A 38 10.63 8.52 -6.49
N GLU A 39 9.57 8.06 -7.18
CA GLU A 39 8.64 8.91 -7.92
C GLU A 39 7.93 9.94 -7.02
N ILE A 40 7.51 9.52 -5.82
CA ILE A 40 6.79 10.34 -4.85
C ILE A 40 7.71 11.37 -4.20
N ASN A 41 8.95 11.00 -3.85
CA ASN A 41 9.93 11.93 -3.29
C ASN A 41 10.29 13.06 -4.26
N ASN A 42 10.17 12.82 -5.57
CA ASN A 42 10.37 13.83 -6.60
C ASN A 42 9.18 14.80 -6.76
N CYS A 43 8.03 14.57 -6.10
CA CYS A 43 6.84 15.39 -6.18
C CYS A 43 6.24 15.66 -4.79
N SER A 44 6.44 16.87 -4.26
CA SER A 44 5.94 17.26 -2.93
C SER A 44 4.44 17.07 -2.73
N TYR A 45 3.63 17.24 -3.78
CA TYR A 45 2.18 17.01 -3.72
C TYR A 45 1.84 15.52 -3.52
N CYS A 46 2.52 14.62 -4.25
CA CYS A 46 2.30 13.19 -4.09
C CYS A 46 2.85 12.69 -2.76
N LEU A 47 3.95 13.26 -2.28
CA LEU A 47 4.53 12.94 -0.98
C LEU A 47 3.57 13.27 0.17
N GLU A 48 3.04 14.49 0.19
CA GLU A 48 2.07 14.90 1.21
C GLU A 48 0.84 13.97 1.21
N LYS A 49 0.34 13.62 0.02
CA LYS A 49 -0.80 12.70 -0.10
C LYS A 49 -0.48 11.29 0.40
N TYR A 50 0.69 10.77 0.05
CA TYR A 50 1.15 9.46 0.52
C TYR A 50 1.28 9.42 2.05
N GLU A 51 1.86 10.46 2.66
CA GLU A 51 2.02 10.56 4.12
C GLU A 51 0.66 10.62 4.83
N ILE A 52 -0.31 11.37 4.29
CA ILE A 52 -1.67 11.44 4.82
C ILE A 52 -2.33 10.06 4.77
N GLU A 53 -2.32 9.38 3.63
CA GLU A 53 -2.96 8.07 3.46
C GLU A 53 -2.28 7.00 4.35
N GLN A 54 -0.95 7.02 4.45
CA GLN A 54 -0.20 6.10 5.32
C GLN A 54 -0.55 6.33 6.80
N SER A 55 -0.64 7.60 7.22
CA SER A 55 -1.04 7.97 8.59
C SER A 55 -2.48 7.58 8.87
N PHE A 56 -3.37 7.73 7.89
CA PHE A 56 -4.76 7.32 7.99
C PHE A 56 -4.90 5.79 8.11
N LYS A 57 -4.16 5.00 7.31
CA LYS A 57 -4.10 3.54 7.45
C LYS A 57 -3.64 3.11 8.85
N LYS A 58 -2.59 3.75 9.39
CA LYS A 58 -2.10 3.52 10.77
C LYS A 58 -3.18 3.86 11.81
N TYR A 59 -3.86 4.99 11.63
CA TYR A 59 -4.95 5.40 12.51
C TYR A 59 -6.11 4.39 12.50
N LEU A 60 -6.53 3.91 11.33
CA LEU A 60 -7.54 2.86 11.21
C LEU A 60 -7.08 1.56 11.88
N CYS A 61 -5.86 1.09 11.63
CA CYS A 61 -5.32 -0.09 12.29
C CYS A 61 -5.32 0.02 13.83
N ASN A 62 -5.07 1.21 14.37
CA ASN A 62 -5.09 1.46 15.81
C ASN A 62 -6.52 1.57 16.38
N LYS A 63 -7.48 2.09 15.61
CA LYS A 63 -8.88 2.26 16.03
C LYS A 63 -9.71 1.00 15.86
N VAL A 64 -9.39 0.17 14.87
CA VAL A 64 -10.08 -1.08 14.59
C VAL A 64 -9.64 -2.10 15.64
N LYS A 65 -10.57 -2.52 16.50
CA LYS A 65 -10.37 -3.64 17.40
C LYS A 65 -10.19 -4.91 16.57
N ARG A 66 -8.96 -5.44 16.51
CA ARG A 66 -8.70 -6.74 15.91
C ARG A 66 -9.14 -7.82 16.88
N HIS A 67 -10.04 -8.69 16.43
CA HIS A 67 -10.40 -9.88 17.18
C HIS A 67 -9.30 -10.93 16.99
N PRO A 68 -8.84 -11.60 18.06
CA PRO A 68 -7.90 -12.70 17.93
C PRO A 68 -8.57 -13.80 17.10
N CYS A 69 -7.83 -14.30 16.11
CA CYS A 69 -8.24 -15.49 15.37
C CYS A 69 -8.09 -16.72 16.28
N ASN A 70 -8.97 -17.70 16.13
CA ASN A 70 -8.82 -18.98 16.82
C ASN A 70 -7.48 -19.63 16.40
N PRO A 71 -6.56 -19.95 17.32
CA PRO A 71 -5.27 -20.56 16.99
C PRO A 71 -5.43 -21.86 16.18
N GLN A 72 -6.48 -22.63 16.45
CA GLN A 72 -6.79 -23.85 15.70
C GLN A 72 -7.06 -23.59 14.22
N LEU A 73 -7.70 -22.46 13.89
CA LEU A 73 -7.96 -22.08 12.50
C LEU A 73 -6.65 -21.70 11.79
N ALA A 74 -5.74 -21.01 12.48
CA ALA A 74 -4.43 -20.67 11.93
C ALA A 74 -3.61 -21.94 11.63
N ASP A 75 -3.62 -22.93 12.52
CA ASP A 75 -2.92 -24.20 12.31
C ASP A 75 -3.56 -25.05 11.22
N GLN A 76 -4.89 -25.05 11.10
CA GLN A 76 -5.58 -25.69 9.98
C GLN A 76 -5.16 -25.11 8.63
N ILE A 77 -5.10 -23.78 8.52
CA ILE A 77 -4.67 -23.10 7.29
C ILE A 77 -3.22 -23.48 6.94
N ARG A 78 -2.30 -23.42 7.92
CA ARG A 78 -0.89 -23.81 7.70
C ARG A 78 -0.76 -25.25 7.26
N ASN A 79 -1.47 -26.16 7.93
CA ASN A 79 -1.46 -27.58 7.58
C ASN A 79 -2.01 -27.83 6.18
N SER A 80 -3.08 -27.16 5.78
CA SER A 80 -3.61 -27.27 4.41
C SER A 80 -2.60 -26.80 3.36
N ILE A 81 -1.90 -25.69 3.60
CA ILE A 81 -0.85 -25.19 2.67
C ILE A 81 0.30 -26.18 2.56
N ASN A 82 0.84 -26.67 3.69
CA ASN A 82 1.94 -27.63 3.68
C ASN A 82 1.57 -28.93 2.96
N ASN A 83 0.36 -29.46 3.19
CA ASN A 83 -0.12 -30.67 2.49
C ASN A 83 -0.31 -30.48 0.98
N ILE A 84 -0.49 -29.26 0.50
CA ILE A 84 -0.56 -28.95 -0.94
C ILE A 84 0.85 -28.90 -1.55
N MET A 85 1.86 -28.44 -0.81
CA MET A 85 3.25 -28.34 -1.29
C MET A 85 4.02 -29.67 -1.26
N ASP A 86 3.62 -30.61 -0.41
CA ASP A 86 4.20 -31.97 -0.31
C ASP A 86 3.62 -32.98 -1.33
N ARG A 87 2.73 -32.55 -2.23
CA ARG A 87 2.18 -33.35 -3.33
C ARG A 87 2.72 -32.91 -4.68
#